data_AF-A0AAU6S347-F1
#
_entry.id   AF-A0AAU6S347-F1
#
_cell.length_a   1.000
_cell.length_b   1.000
_cell.length_c   1.000
_cell.angle_alpha   90.00
_cell.angle_beta   90.00
_cell.angle_gamma   90.00
#
_symmetry.space_group_name_H-M   'P 1'
#
loop_
_entity.id
_entity.type
_entity.pdbx_description
1 polymer ?
#
loop_
_entity_poly.entity_id
_entity_poly.type
_entity_poly.pdbx_seq_one_letter_code
_entity_poly.pdbx_strand_id
1 'polypeptide(L)'
;MAIVASTAITGCGVSESIRYEHRPSEIFYKDLDINNSVLNPFVDSGILITLYIMGVNHDVYDIGVEFYTKDPTKKIYISNVYIFGNSLSKKIEIKKMFILNNKVKGSEKIYESRNNLLRFTNIDGKNLERFFDGSNQMHVEVTYIIENKTKKMSFVINKKTEKRVIFPT
;
A
#
# COMPACT_ATOMS: atom_id res chain seq x y z
N MET A 1 -33.57 39.85 39.76
CA MET A 1 -33.78 38.94 38.62
C MET A 1 -32.38 38.61 38.08
N ALA A 2 -31.86 37.41 38.38
CA ALA A 2 -30.49 37.04 38.02
C ALA A 2 -30.50 36.31 36.67
N ILE A 3 -29.71 36.82 35.72
CA ILE A 3 -29.48 36.19 34.42
C ILE A 3 -28.41 35.11 34.64
N VAL A 4 -28.78 33.84 34.53
CA VAL A 4 -27.84 32.72 34.51
C VAL A 4 -27.30 32.61 33.09
N ALA A 5 -26.06 33.04 32.89
CA ALA A 5 -25.33 32.81 31.65
C ALA A 5 -24.90 31.34 31.60
N SER A 6 -25.50 30.55 30.72
CA SER A 6 -25.05 29.20 30.39
C SER A 6 -23.77 29.29 29.55
N THR A 7 -22.63 29.00 30.17
CA THR A 7 -21.39 28.73 29.44
C THR A 7 -21.55 27.40 28.70
N ALA A 8 -21.90 27.46 27.42
CA ALA A 8 -21.78 26.31 26.53
C ALA A 8 -20.29 25.98 26.38
N ILE A 9 -19.85 24.91 27.06
CA ILE A 9 -18.52 24.34 26.86
C ILE A 9 -18.59 23.60 25.52
N THR A 10 -18.18 24.26 24.44
CA THR A 10 -17.95 23.62 23.15
C THR A 10 -16.73 22.71 23.27
N GLY A 11 -16.99 21.42 23.51
CA GLY A 11 -15.95 20.40 23.53
C GLY A 11 -15.23 20.35 22.18
N CYS A 12 -13.93 20.60 22.19
CA CYS A 12 -13.08 20.47 21.03
C CYS A 12 -12.91 18.96 20.75
N GLY A 13 -13.58 18.44 19.71
CA GLY A 13 -13.47 17.04 19.33
C GLY A 13 -12.13 16.80 18.64
N VAL A 14 -11.39 15.76 19.04
CA VAL A 14 -10.22 15.31 18.26
C VAL A 14 -10.66 14.13 17.42
N SER A 15 -10.53 14.23 16.10
CA SER A 15 -10.68 13.10 15.20
C SER A 15 -9.30 12.55 14.86
N GLU A 16 -9.16 11.24 15.00
CA GLU A 16 -7.97 10.52 14.58
C GLU A 16 -8.26 9.78 13.27
N SER A 17 -7.37 9.90 12.30
CA SER A 17 -7.39 9.14 11.07
C SER A 17 -6.11 8.33 10.94
N ILE A 18 -6.24 7.03 10.67
CA ILE A 18 -5.11 6.13 10.48
C ILE A 18 -4.85 5.98 8.98
N ARG A 19 -3.59 6.10 8.58
CA ARG A 19 -3.11 5.84 7.21
C ARG A 19 -2.00 4.81 7.25
N TYR A 20 -2.01 3.90 6.27
CA TYR A 20 -0.96 2.91 6.08
C TYR A 20 -0.21 3.25 4.79
N GLU A 21 1.07 3.59 4.91
CA GLU A 21 1.85 4.14 3.80
C GLU A 21 3.11 3.31 3.49
N HIS A 22 3.37 3.14 2.19
CA HIS A 22 4.68 2.77 1.65
C HIS A 22 5.20 3.95 0.83
N ARG A 23 6.02 4.81 1.45
CA ARG A 23 6.47 6.08 0.87
C ARG A 23 7.05 5.96 -0.55
N PRO A 24 7.89 4.95 -0.87
CA PRO A 24 8.37 4.79 -2.24
C PRO A 24 7.22 4.61 -3.25
N SER A 25 6.19 3.82 -2.93
CA SER A 25 5.01 3.72 -3.80
C SER A 25 4.32 5.08 -3.99
N GLU A 26 4.16 5.86 -2.91
CA GLU A 26 3.52 7.18 -3.00
C GLU A 26 4.27 8.16 -3.90
N ILE A 27 5.61 8.12 -3.88
CA ILE A 27 6.45 8.95 -4.75
C ILE A 27 6.20 8.59 -6.22
N PHE A 28 6.10 7.30 -6.53
CA PHE A 28 5.81 6.86 -7.88
C PHE A 28 4.46 7.40 -8.39
N TYR A 29 3.40 7.36 -7.59
CA TYR A 29 2.08 7.80 -8.03
C TYR A 29 1.95 9.32 -8.27
N LYS A 30 2.86 10.13 -7.70
CA LYS A 30 2.85 11.59 -7.90
C LYS A 30 3.34 11.98 -9.29
N ASP A 31 4.45 11.37 -9.73
CA ASP A 31 5.17 11.81 -10.92
C ASP A 31 5.24 10.75 -12.02
N LEU A 32 4.83 9.50 -11.73
CA LEU A 32 4.91 8.35 -12.61
C LEU A 32 6.30 8.19 -13.25
N ASP A 33 7.38 8.40 -12.47
CA ASP A 33 8.75 8.20 -12.95
C ASP A 33 9.41 7.00 -12.30
N ILE A 34 9.52 5.91 -13.06
CA ILE A 34 10.21 4.67 -12.65
C ILE A 34 11.72 4.90 -12.41
N ASN A 35 12.32 5.92 -13.03
CA ASN A 35 13.76 6.20 -12.87
C ASN A 35 14.08 6.96 -11.58
N ASN A 36 13.08 7.31 -10.77
CA ASN A 36 13.33 7.97 -9.51
C ASN A 36 14.21 7.06 -8.62
N SER A 37 15.34 7.59 -8.16
CA SER A 37 16.33 6.82 -7.40
C SER A 37 15.79 6.15 -6.13
N VAL A 38 14.74 6.70 -5.51
CA VAL A 38 14.08 6.12 -4.34
C VAL A 38 13.38 4.80 -4.67
N LEU A 39 13.03 4.59 -5.95
CA LEU A 39 12.37 3.40 -6.44
C LEU A 39 13.34 2.28 -6.82
N ASN A 40 14.65 2.57 -6.96
CA ASN A 40 15.65 1.59 -7.40
C ASN A 40 15.61 0.26 -6.62
N PRO A 41 15.44 0.25 -5.27
CA PRO A 41 15.34 -1.01 -4.54
C PRO A 41 14.12 -1.87 -4.91
N PHE A 42 13.11 -1.26 -5.52
CA PHE A 42 11.84 -1.89 -5.90
C PHE A 42 11.73 -2.16 -7.40
N VAL A 43 12.81 -1.91 -8.16
CA VAL A 43 12.91 -2.23 -9.57
C VAL A 43 13.74 -3.49 -9.74
N ASP A 44 13.19 -4.49 -10.41
CA ASP A 44 13.93 -5.71 -10.78
C ASP A 44 13.69 -6.10 -12.24
N SER A 45 14.77 -6.41 -12.95
CA SER A 45 14.76 -6.69 -14.39
C SER A 45 13.94 -5.68 -15.22
N GLY A 46 13.93 -4.40 -14.80
CA GLY A 46 13.20 -3.31 -15.45
C GLY A 46 11.71 -3.19 -15.06
N ILE A 47 11.23 -4.00 -14.11
CA ILE A 47 9.87 -3.96 -13.59
C ILE A 47 9.90 -3.30 -12.20
N LEU A 48 9.19 -2.18 -12.05
CA LEU A 48 8.87 -1.59 -10.76
C LEU A 48 7.73 -2.37 -10.10
N ILE A 49 7.93 -2.78 -8.86
CA ILE A 49 6.90 -3.42 -8.02
C ILE A 49 6.50 -2.42 -6.94
N THR A 50 5.24 -1.98 -6.95
CA THR A 50 4.70 -1.11 -5.90
C THR A 50 3.75 -1.87 -5.02
N LEU A 51 3.64 -1.44 -3.76
CA LEU A 51 2.67 -1.97 -2.80
C LEU A 51 1.60 -0.90 -2.51
N TYR A 52 0.35 -1.33 -2.35
CA TYR A 52 -0.74 -0.50 -1.85
C TYR A 52 -1.47 -1.14 -0.68
N ILE A 53 -2.00 -0.28 0.21
CA ILE A 53 -3.03 -0.61 1.18
C ILE A 53 -4.14 0.42 1.00
N MET A 54 -5.35 -0.04 0.70
CA MET A 54 -6.49 0.83 0.43
C MET A 54 -7.66 0.45 1.32
N GLY A 55 -8.22 1.42 2.03
CA GLY A 55 -9.48 1.24 2.76
C GLY A 55 -10.62 1.01 1.76
N VAL A 56 -11.26 -0.14 1.83
CA VAL A 56 -12.48 -0.47 1.07
C VAL A 56 -13.69 0.18 1.73
N ASN A 57 -13.70 0.18 3.06
CA ASN A 57 -14.65 0.91 3.90
C ASN A 57 -13.95 1.31 5.22
N HIS A 58 -14.72 1.73 6.23
CA HIS A 58 -14.17 2.19 7.51
C HIS A 58 -13.41 1.10 8.29
N ASP A 59 -13.77 -0.17 8.10
CA ASP A 59 -13.25 -1.29 8.89
C ASP A 59 -12.47 -2.30 8.04
N VAL A 60 -12.36 -2.11 6.73
CA VAL A 60 -11.85 -3.15 5.84
C VAL A 60 -10.83 -2.58 4.86
N TYR A 61 -9.69 -3.27 4.75
CA TYR A 61 -8.57 -2.86 3.91
C TYR A 61 -8.22 -3.94 2.89
N ASP A 62 -7.93 -3.51 1.67
CA ASP A 62 -7.32 -4.32 0.63
C ASP A 62 -5.81 -4.08 0.62
N ILE A 63 -5.04 -5.16 0.59
CA ILE A 63 -3.58 -5.13 0.45
C ILE A 63 -3.21 -5.83 -0.84
N GLY A 64 -2.33 -5.21 -1.62
CA GLY A 64 -1.86 -5.77 -2.88
C GLY A 64 -0.62 -5.10 -3.42
N VAL A 65 -0.27 -5.49 -4.64
CA VAL A 65 0.80 -4.87 -5.43
C VAL A 65 0.33 -4.50 -6.81
N GLU A 66 1.08 -3.59 -7.42
CA GLU A 66 0.99 -3.23 -8.82
C GLU A 66 2.37 -3.33 -9.46
N PHE A 67 2.38 -3.41 -10.79
CA PHE A 67 3.58 -3.65 -11.57
C PHE A 67 3.65 -2.70 -12.76
N TYR A 68 4.80 -2.06 -12.91
CA TYR A 68 5.03 -1.06 -13.94
C TYR A 68 6.36 -1.30 -14.65
N THR A 69 6.42 -1.02 -15.94
CA THR A 69 7.63 -1.21 -16.77
C THR A 69 7.68 -0.17 -17.88
N LYS A 70 8.87 0.07 -18.43
CA LYS A 70 9.04 0.81 -19.70
C LYS A 70 9.08 -0.11 -20.92
N ASP A 71 9.23 -1.41 -20.70
CA ASP A 71 9.30 -2.44 -21.73
C ASP A 71 8.00 -3.28 -21.73
N PRO A 72 7.13 -3.17 -22.76
CA PRO A 72 5.84 -3.85 -22.82
C PRO A 72 5.92 -5.37 -23.02
N THR A 73 7.13 -5.91 -23.23
CA THR A 73 7.35 -7.36 -23.39
C THR A 73 7.50 -8.07 -22.05
N LYS A 74 7.66 -7.31 -20.96
CA LYS A 74 7.93 -7.84 -19.63
C LYS A 74 6.73 -8.60 -19.05
N LYS A 75 7.06 -9.65 -18.31
CA LYS A 75 6.13 -10.53 -17.62
C LYS A 75 6.67 -10.82 -16.23
N ILE A 76 5.75 -10.96 -15.28
CA ILE A 76 6.07 -11.32 -13.91
C ILE A 76 5.08 -12.36 -13.41
N TYR A 77 5.59 -13.41 -12.79
CA TYR A 77 4.76 -14.41 -12.12
C TYR A 77 4.86 -14.23 -10.62
N ILE A 78 3.74 -14.15 -9.93
CA ILE A 78 3.66 -14.05 -8.48
C ILE A 78 3.33 -15.43 -7.92
N SER A 79 4.25 -15.99 -7.16
CA SER A 79 4.08 -17.30 -6.53
C SER A 79 3.24 -17.17 -5.26
N ASN A 80 3.73 -16.36 -4.33
CA ASN A 80 3.13 -16.20 -3.01
C ASN A 80 3.53 -14.86 -2.39
N VAL A 81 2.77 -14.49 -1.36
CA VAL A 81 3.01 -13.31 -0.55
C VAL A 81 3.04 -13.71 0.91
N TYR A 82 3.94 -13.10 1.67
CA TYR A 82 4.07 -13.29 3.09
C TYR A 82 3.89 -11.95 3.79
N ILE A 83 2.87 -11.84 4.65
CA ILE A 83 2.62 -10.66 5.47
C ILE A 83 3.04 -11.01 6.89
N PHE A 84 3.87 -10.20 7.52
CA PHE A 84 4.36 -10.47 8.86
C PHE A 84 4.68 -9.21 9.67
N GLY A 85 4.55 -9.33 10.98
CA GLY A 85 4.75 -8.25 11.96
C GLY A 85 4.15 -8.65 13.29
N ASN A 86 4.67 -8.09 14.40
CA ASN A 86 4.21 -8.40 15.77
C ASN A 86 4.05 -9.91 16.06
N SER A 87 5.04 -10.73 15.68
CA SER A 87 5.01 -12.21 15.80
C SER A 87 3.86 -12.92 15.06
N LEU A 88 3.06 -12.20 14.29
CA LEU A 88 2.05 -12.76 13.39
C LEU A 88 2.64 -12.91 11.99
N SER A 89 2.19 -13.95 11.30
CA SER A 89 2.52 -14.14 9.89
C SER A 89 1.37 -14.78 9.13
N LYS A 90 1.26 -14.45 7.85
CA LYS A 90 0.27 -15.01 6.94
C LYS A 90 0.90 -15.22 5.57
N LYS A 91 0.91 -16.48 5.12
CA LYS A 91 1.26 -16.84 3.75
C LYS A 91 0.01 -16.89 2.88
N ILE A 92 0.09 -16.33 1.69
CA ILE A 92 -0.99 -16.33 0.70
C ILE A 92 -0.41 -16.86 -0.60
N GLU A 93 -0.94 -17.97 -1.10
CA GLU A 93 -0.58 -18.48 -2.43
C GLU A 93 -1.38 -17.74 -3.50
N ILE A 94 -0.70 -17.29 -4.55
CA ILE A 94 -1.29 -16.51 -5.63
C ILE A 94 -1.22 -17.27 -6.96
N LYS A 95 -0.01 -17.73 -7.31
CA LYS A 95 0.29 -18.50 -8.53
C LYS A 95 -0.27 -17.87 -9.82
N LYS A 96 0.01 -16.57 -10.05
CA LYS A 96 -0.57 -15.79 -11.16
C LYS A 96 0.49 -15.08 -12.00
N MET A 97 0.32 -15.11 -13.33
CA MET A 97 1.15 -14.40 -14.30
C MET A 97 0.52 -13.04 -14.67
N PHE A 98 1.36 -12.01 -14.80
CA PHE A 98 1.01 -10.68 -15.27
C PHE A 98 1.81 -10.35 -16.52
N ILE A 99 1.13 -9.87 -17.56
CA ILE A 99 1.73 -9.42 -18.82
C ILE A 99 1.60 -7.91 -18.85
N LEU A 100 2.72 -7.18 -18.87
CA LEU A 100 2.75 -5.74 -18.68
C LEU A 100 2.77 -5.00 -20.01
N ASN A 101 1.66 -5.03 -20.75
CA ASN A 101 1.57 -4.51 -22.12
C ASN A 101 0.48 -3.43 -22.31
N ASN A 102 -0.21 -3.03 -21.26
CA ASN A 102 -1.22 -1.99 -21.30
C ASN A 102 -0.58 -0.64 -20.94
N LYS A 103 -0.81 0.42 -21.72
CA LYS A 103 -0.27 1.75 -21.36
C LYS A 103 -0.99 2.32 -20.15
N VAL A 104 -0.23 2.87 -19.20
CA VAL A 104 -0.77 3.61 -18.06
C VAL A 104 -1.37 4.92 -18.55
N LYS A 105 -2.61 5.22 -18.12
CA LYS A 105 -3.26 6.48 -18.46
C LYS A 105 -2.45 7.66 -17.90
N GLY A 106 -2.16 8.64 -18.75
CA GLY A 106 -1.34 9.81 -18.37
C GLY A 106 0.16 9.60 -18.50
N SER A 107 0.62 8.45 -18.99
CA SER A 107 2.03 8.21 -19.33
C SER A 107 2.17 7.62 -20.73
N GLU A 108 3.13 8.12 -21.52
CA GLU A 108 3.40 7.58 -22.85
C GLU A 108 4.35 6.38 -22.85
N LYS A 109 5.11 6.21 -21.75
CA LYS A 109 6.27 5.33 -21.68
C LYS A 109 6.16 4.25 -20.62
N ILE A 110 5.05 4.20 -19.88
CA ILE A 110 4.85 3.22 -18.81
C ILE A 110 3.73 2.27 -19.18
N TYR A 111 4.00 0.99 -18.96
CA TYR A 111 3.11 -0.11 -19.19
C TYR A 111 2.83 -0.85 -17.89
N GLU A 112 1.65 -1.43 -17.82
CA GLU A 112 1.10 -2.20 -16.73
C GLU A 112 0.33 -3.41 -17.29
N SER A 113 -0.15 -4.30 -16.42
CA SER A 113 -1.09 -5.34 -16.84
C SER A 113 -2.51 -4.75 -16.97
N ARG A 114 -3.36 -5.28 -17.87
CA ARG A 114 -4.79 -4.90 -17.88
C ARG A 114 -5.46 -5.09 -16.52
N ASN A 115 -4.97 -6.06 -15.75
CA ASN A 115 -5.27 -6.25 -14.35
C ASN A 115 -3.94 -6.09 -13.58
N ASN A 116 -3.39 -4.87 -13.56
CA ASN A 116 -2.13 -4.55 -12.87
C ASN A 116 -2.26 -4.76 -11.36
N LEU A 117 -3.47 -4.55 -10.84
CA LEU A 117 -3.83 -4.70 -9.45
C LEU A 117 -3.91 -6.17 -9.07
N LEU A 118 -2.97 -6.61 -8.24
CA LEU A 118 -3.07 -7.88 -7.55
C LEU A 118 -3.42 -7.63 -6.10
N ARG A 119 -4.70 -7.79 -5.79
CA ARG A 119 -5.20 -7.88 -4.41
C ARG A 119 -4.85 -9.26 -3.83
N PHE A 120 -4.08 -9.27 -2.75
CA PHE A 120 -3.71 -10.51 -2.04
C PHE A 120 -4.76 -10.90 -1.02
N THR A 121 -5.29 -9.92 -0.29
CA THR A 121 -6.21 -10.17 0.81
C THR A 121 -7.05 -8.95 1.13
N ASN A 122 -8.15 -9.21 1.81
CA ASN A 122 -9.00 -8.23 2.44
C ASN A 122 -8.96 -8.54 3.94
N ILE A 123 -8.65 -7.53 4.73
CA ILE A 123 -8.40 -7.67 6.15
C ILE A 123 -9.16 -6.60 6.92
N ASP A 124 -9.85 -7.05 7.97
CA ASP A 124 -10.48 -6.17 8.95
C ASP A 124 -9.42 -5.27 9.62
N GLY A 125 -9.74 -4.01 9.87
CA GLY A 125 -8.84 -3.01 10.41
C GLY A 125 -8.28 -3.40 11.77
N LYS A 126 -9.09 -3.98 12.66
CA LYS A 126 -8.62 -4.47 13.96
C LYS A 126 -7.66 -5.63 13.79
N ASN A 127 -7.91 -6.51 12.82
CA ASN A 127 -6.98 -7.60 12.50
C ASN A 127 -5.70 -7.10 11.81
N LEU A 128 -5.79 -6.07 10.97
CA LEU A 128 -4.64 -5.42 10.36
C LEU A 128 -3.75 -4.78 11.42
N GLU A 129 -4.33 -4.07 12.38
CA GLU A 129 -3.61 -3.45 13.48
C GLU A 129 -2.76 -4.43 14.28
N ARG A 130 -3.19 -5.69 14.40
CA ARG A 130 -2.44 -6.71 15.12
C ARG A 130 -1.07 -7.01 14.49
N PHE A 131 -0.90 -6.76 13.19
CA PHE A 131 0.40 -6.91 12.51
C PHE A 131 1.36 -5.76 12.82
N PHE A 132 0.87 -4.61 13.30
CA PHE A 132 1.67 -3.46 13.68
C PHE A 132 1.84 -3.45 15.20
N ASP A 133 3.04 -3.71 15.71
CA ASP A 133 3.34 -3.54 17.14
C ASP A 133 3.79 -2.10 17.46
N GLY A 134 4.38 -1.89 18.64
CA GLY A 134 4.93 -0.61 19.09
C GLY A 134 5.95 0.04 18.14
N SER A 135 6.43 -0.66 17.10
CA SER A 135 7.23 -0.09 16.01
C SER A 135 6.43 0.62 14.92
N ASN A 136 5.08 0.49 14.90
CA ASN A 136 4.21 0.98 13.83
C ASN A 136 4.60 0.47 12.43
N GLN A 137 5.24 -0.70 12.34
CA GLN A 137 5.66 -1.30 11.08
C GLN A 137 5.05 -2.69 10.84
N MET A 138 4.74 -2.95 9.57
CA MET A 138 4.35 -4.27 9.05
C MET A 138 5.18 -4.56 7.80
N HIS A 139 5.55 -5.82 7.60
CA HIS A 139 6.34 -6.24 6.45
C HIS A 139 5.49 -7.07 5.48
N VAL A 140 5.73 -6.85 4.19
CA VAL A 140 5.17 -7.68 3.12
C VAL A 140 6.30 -8.15 2.24
N GLU A 141 6.45 -9.46 2.09
CA GLU A 141 7.39 -10.08 1.16
C GLU A 141 6.63 -10.71 0.01
N VAL A 142 7.01 -10.35 -1.22
CA VAL A 142 6.42 -10.89 -2.45
C VAL A 142 7.45 -11.81 -3.09
N THR A 143 7.11 -13.08 -3.26
CA THR A 143 7.93 -14.05 -4.02
C THR A 143 7.45 -14.09 -5.46
N TYR A 144 8.34 -13.78 -6.39
CA TYR A 144 8.02 -13.65 -7.81
C TYR A 144 9.07 -14.32 -8.70
N ILE A 145 8.72 -14.51 -9.98
CA ILE A 145 9.59 -15.06 -11.01
C ILE A 145 9.60 -14.09 -12.20
N ILE A 146 10.81 -13.64 -12.57
CA ILE A 146 11.09 -12.89 -13.80
C ILE A 146 12.25 -13.61 -14.49
N GLU A 147 12.18 -13.77 -15.81
CA GLU A 147 13.27 -14.40 -16.60
C GLU A 147 13.71 -15.77 -16.04
N ASN A 148 12.73 -16.58 -15.61
CA ASN A 148 12.91 -17.90 -14.99
C ASN A 148 13.72 -17.90 -13.68
N LYS A 149 13.90 -16.75 -13.03
CA LYS A 149 14.58 -16.65 -11.72
C LYS A 149 13.58 -16.30 -10.64
N THR A 150 13.51 -17.14 -9.60
CA THR A 150 12.71 -16.87 -8.39
C THR A 150 13.44 -15.87 -7.50
N LYS A 151 12.74 -14.80 -7.10
CA LYS A 151 13.24 -13.72 -6.28
C LYS A 151 12.20 -13.28 -5.26
N LYS A 152 12.63 -12.41 -4.34
CA LYS A 152 11.81 -11.84 -3.26
C LYS A 152 11.96 -10.33 -3.25
N MET A 153 10.86 -9.62 -2.98
CA MET A 153 10.84 -8.18 -2.75
C MET A 153 10.19 -7.93 -1.39
N SER A 154 10.84 -7.15 -0.54
CA SER A 154 10.36 -6.83 0.80
C SER A 154 9.92 -5.37 0.86
N PHE A 155 8.74 -5.15 1.42
CA PHE A 155 8.14 -3.83 1.63
C PHE A 155 7.95 -3.61 3.13
N VAL A 156 8.25 -2.39 3.57
CA VAL A 156 7.97 -1.94 4.95
C VAL A 156 6.83 -0.93 4.90
N ILE A 157 5.74 -1.26 5.56
CA ILE A 157 4.55 -0.42 5.63
C ILE A 157 4.55 0.25 6.98
N ASN A 158 4.33 1.56 6.99
CA ASN A 158 4.27 2.34 8.21
C ASN A 158 2.83 2.72 8.52
N LYS A 159 2.42 2.53 9.77
CA LYS A 159 1.17 3.08 10.32
C LYS A 159 1.42 4.53 10.73
N LYS A 160 0.60 5.44 10.23
CA LYS A 160 0.64 6.87 10.56
C LYS A 160 -0.72 7.30 11.13
N THR A 161 -0.70 7.86 12.33
CA THR A 161 -1.89 8.43 12.96
C THR A 161 -1.87 9.94 12.78
N GLU A 162 -2.84 10.47 12.03
CA GLU A 162 -3.05 11.90 11.89
C GLU A 162 -4.20 12.33 12.81
N LYS A 163 -3.92 13.26 13.72
CA LYS A 163 -4.94 13.84 14.61
C LYS A 163 -5.36 15.19 14.06
N ARG A 164 -6.66 15.40 13.87
CA ARG A 164 -7.24 16.70 13.50
C ARG A 164 -8.17 17.19 14.60
N VAL A 165 -7.99 18.46 14.95
CA VAL A 165 -8.86 19.16 15.87
C VAL A 165 -10.11 19.57 15.10
N ILE A 166 -11.27 19.06 15.51
CA ILE A 166 -12.58 19.45 15.00
C ILE A 166 -13.11 20.54 15.90
N PHE A 167 -13.23 21.74 15.34
CA PHE A 167 -13.95 22.82 15.99
C PHE A 167 -15.45 22.61 15.76
N PRO A 168 -16.29 22.66 16.82
CA PRO A 168 -17.73 22.60 16.65
C PRO A 168 -18.19 23.84 15.85
N THR A 169 -18.93 23.58 14.78
CA THR A 169 -19.65 24.58 13.97
C THR A 169 -20.94 25.01 14.62
#